data_AF-A0A090RFZ6-F1
#
_entry.id   AF-A0A090RFZ6-F1
#
_cell.length_a   1.000
_cell.length_b   1.000
_cell.length_c   1.000
_cell.angle_alpha   90.00
_cell.angle_beta   90.00
_cell.angle_gamma   90.00
#
_symmetry.space_group_name_H-M   'P 1'
#
loop_
_entity.id
_entity.type
_entity.pdbx_description
1 polymer ?
#
loop_
_entity_poly.entity_id
_entity_poly.type
_entity_poly.pdbx_seq_one_letter_code
_entity_poly.pdbx_strand_id
1 'polypeptide(L)'
;MIQVSLSQLAQILGGELVGSDASITAVSTDTRQIGEGTLFIALKGERFDAHDFCETARENGAMALLVSRHLPVALPQVVVADTHAALGQLGAWVKATLSEQHGLTTLALTGSCGKTTVKEMVAAILPKKARSWRQR
;
A
#
# COMPACT_ATOMS: atom_id res chain seq x y z
N MET A 1 4.86 9.25 2.42
CA MET A 1 3.89 8.20 2.80
C MET A 1 3.42 8.51 4.21
N ILE A 2 2.21 8.08 4.59
CA ILE A 2 1.67 8.35 5.94
C ILE A 2 2.25 7.29 6.89
N GLN A 3 2.66 7.71 8.09
CA GLN A 3 2.98 6.81 9.18
C GLN A 3 1.67 6.39 9.87
N VAL A 4 1.43 5.09 10.00
CA VAL A 4 0.18 4.53 10.57
C VAL A 4 0.49 3.30 11.41
N SER A 5 -0.24 3.12 12.52
CA SER A 5 -0.09 1.91 13.36
C SER A 5 -0.83 0.72 12.76
N LEU A 6 -0.39 -0.50 13.06
CA LEU A 6 -1.05 -1.72 12.61
C LEU A 6 -2.44 -1.86 13.22
N SER A 7 -2.64 -1.43 14.47
CA SER A 7 -3.95 -1.39 15.13
C SER A 7 -4.94 -0.50 14.39
N GLN A 8 -4.51 0.72 14.02
CA GLN A 8 -5.32 1.64 13.25
C GLN A 8 -5.58 1.10 11.83
N LEU A 9 -4.56 0.49 11.22
CA LEU A 9 -4.69 -0.12 9.90
C LEU A 9 -5.71 -1.27 9.91
N ALA A 10 -5.68 -2.14 10.92
CA ALA A 10 -6.66 -3.20 11.10
C ALA A 10 -8.10 -2.65 11.20
N GLN A 11 -8.30 -1.56 11.95
CA GLN A 11 -9.61 -0.89 12.03
C GLN A 11 -10.07 -0.33 10.68
N ILE A 12 -9.19 0.35 9.94
CA ILE A 12 -9.51 0.94 8.63
C ILE A 12 -9.88 -0.13 7.61
N LEU A 13 -9.17 -1.26 7.63
CA LEU A 13 -9.33 -2.36 6.67
C LEU A 13 -10.37 -3.39 7.09
N GLY A 14 -10.99 -3.24 8.28
CA GLY A 14 -11.90 -4.24 8.84
C GLY A 14 -11.24 -5.60 9.08
N GLY A 15 -9.95 -5.59 9.42
CA GLY A 15 -9.14 -6.77 9.71
C GLY A 15 -8.86 -6.96 11.21
N GLU A 16 -8.11 -8.02 11.50
CA GLU A 16 -7.65 -8.37 12.84
C GLU A 16 -6.13 -8.21 12.93
N LEU A 17 -5.65 -7.54 13.98
CA LEU A 17 -4.22 -7.49 14.30
C LEU A 17 -3.82 -8.71 15.12
N VAL A 18 -2.90 -9.50 14.59
CA VAL A 18 -2.24 -10.62 15.28
C VAL A 18 -0.79 -10.27 15.56
N GLY A 19 -0.38 -10.34 16.82
CA GLY A 19 0.97 -9.98 17.27
C GLY A 19 1.04 -8.58 17.88
N SER A 20 2.24 -7.99 17.93
CA SER A 20 2.47 -6.68 18.53
C SER A 20 2.10 -5.54 17.60
N ASP A 21 1.53 -4.46 18.14
CA ASP A 21 1.32 -3.24 17.38
C ASP A 21 2.67 -2.56 17.02
N ALA A 22 2.72 -1.96 15.84
CA ALA A 22 3.90 -1.29 15.31
C ALA A 22 3.48 -0.17 14.35
N SER A 23 4.38 0.79 14.09
CA SER A 23 4.14 1.86 13.13
C SER A 23 4.84 1.56 11.81
N ILE A 24 4.08 1.49 10.73
CA ILE A 24 4.62 1.32 9.39
C ILE A 24 4.79 2.69 8.70
N THR A 25 5.76 2.77 7.80
CA THR A 25 6.07 3.98 7.02
C THR A 25 6.10 3.70 5.52
N ALA A 26 6.10 2.42 5.13
CA ALA A 26 6.14 1.95 3.76
C ALA A 26 5.17 0.78 3.53
N VAL A 27 4.70 0.59 2.30
CA VAL A 27 3.94 -0.57 1.86
C VAL A 27 4.57 -1.14 0.59
N SER A 28 4.59 -2.46 0.46
CA SER A 28 5.10 -3.13 -0.75
C SER A 28 4.34 -4.42 -1.04
N THR A 29 4.16 -4.73 -2.32
CA THR A 29 3.59 -6.00 -2.80
C THR A 29 4.65 -6.91 -3.43
N ASP A 30 5.91 -6.47 -3.46
CA ASP A 30 7.03 -7.18 -4.09
C ASP A 30 8.15 -7.39 -3.07
N THR A 31 8.49 -8.65 -2.78
CA THR A 31 9.50 -8.99 -1.78
C THR A 31 10.90 -8.48 -2.13
N ARG A 32 11.15 -8.16 -3.42
CA ARG A 32 12.39 -7.55 -3.88
C ARG A 32 12.49 -6.06 -3.54
N GLN A 33 11.40 -5.43 -3.11
CA GLN A 33 11.28 -4.02 -2.76
C GLN A 33 10.85 -3.87 -1.30
N ILE A 34 11.55 -4.55 -0.40
CA ILE A 34 11.34 -4.46 1.04
C ILE A 34 12.49 -3.66 1.67
N GLY A 35 12.14 -2.86 2.66
CA GLY A 35 13.06 -2.05 3.45
C GLY A 35 12.45 -1.73 4.81
N GLU A 36 13.18 -0.98 5.62
CA GLU A 36 12.76 -0.64 6.99
C GLU A 36 11.37 0.03 7.01
N GLY A 37 10.51 -0.39 7.96
CA GLY A 37 9.16 0.17 8.10
C GLY A 37 8.14 -0.30 7.07
N THR A 38 8.49 -1.29 6.23
CA THR A 38 7.60 -1.81 5.18
C THR A 38 6.58 -2.82 5.70
N LEU A 39 5.31 -2.58 5.42
CA LEU A 39 4.24 -3.57 5.42
C LEU A 39 4.24 -4.34 4.08
N PHE A 40 4.47 -5.65 4.11
CA PHE A 40 4.33 -6.47 2.92
C PHE A 40 2.88 -6.92 2.73
N ILE A 41 2.31 -6.68 1.55
CA ILE A 41 0.93 -7.02 1.21
C ILE A 41 0.92 -8.27 0.34
N ALA A 42 0.44 -9.37 0.91
CA ALA A 42 0.40 -10.67 0.25
C ALA A 42 -0.80 -10.78 -0.71
N LEU A 43 -0.65 -10.31 -1.95
CA LEU A 43 -1.67 -10.46 -2.97
C LEU A 43 -1.75 -11.88 -3.55
N LYS A 44 -2.98 -12.39 -3.71
CA LYS A 44 -3.26 -13.63 -4.43
C LYS A 44 -3.74 -13.33 -5.85
N GLY A 45 -3.00 -13.79 -6.86
CA GLY A 45 -3.41 -13.78 -8.25
C GLY A 45 -3.90 -15.16 -8.72
N GLU A 46 -4.22 -15.29 -10.00
CA GLU A 46 -4.72 -16.56 -10.57
C GLU A 46 -3.67 -17.69 -10.56
N ARG A 47 -2.39 -17.34 -10.69
CA ARG A 47 -1.27 -18.29 -10.79
C ARG A 47 -0.23 -18.15 -9.67
N PHE A 48 -0.47 -17.25 -8.73
CA PHE A 48 0.55 -16.82 -7.77
C PHE A 48 -0.10 -16.48 -6.43
N ASP A 49 0.41 -17.03 -5.33
CA ASP A 49 0.01 -16.66 -3.98
C ASP A 49 1.20 -16.02 -3.25
N ALA A 50 1.16 -14.70 -3.04
CA ALA A 50 2.23 -13.99 -2.37
C ALA A 50 2.40 -14.38 -0.89
N HIS A 51 1.42 -15.09 -0.29
CA HIS A 51 1.51 -15.61 1.07
C HIS A 51 2.67 -16.59 1.24
N ASP A 52 3.04 -17.30 0.17
CA ASP A 52 4.17 -18.24 0.16
C ASP A 52 5.53 -17.51 0.31
N PHE A 53 5.55 -16.19 0.09
CA PHE A 53 6.74 -15.35 0.19
C PHE A 53 6.80 -14.51 1.47
N CYS A 54 5.88 -14.73 2.42
CA CYS A 54 5.87 -13.98 3.68
C CYS A 54 7.12 -14.22 4.54
N GLU A 55 7.70 -15.42 4.51
CA GLU A 55 9.00 -15.67 5.16
C GLU A 55 10.13 -14.92 4.47
N THR A 56 10.19 -14.95 3.14
CA THR A 56 11.16 -14.15 2.38
C THR A 56 10.98 -12.65 2.64
N ALA A 57 9.74 -12.19 2.81
CA ALA A 57 9.46 -10.80 3.16
C ALA A 57 10.05 -10.44 4.53
N ARG A 58 9.90 -11.34 5.53
CA ARG A 58 10.52 -11.19 6.84
C ARG A 58 12.04 -11.16 6.75
N GLU A 59 12.65 -12.09 6.00
CA GLU A 59 14.10 -12.15 5.80
C GLU A 59 14.64 -10.88 5.14
N ASN A 60 13.87 -10.28 4.23
CA ASN A 60 14.22 -9.02 3.57
C ASN A 60 13.94 -7.78 4.44
N GLY A 61 13.47 -7.95 5.68
CA GLY A 61 13.30 -6.85 6.65
C GLY A 61 11.91 -6.22 6.68
N ALA A 62 10.87 -6.92 6.25
CA ALA A 62 9.50 -6.44 6.44
C ALA A 62 9.18 -6.30 7.93
N MET A 63 8.46 -5.23 8.27
CA MET A 63 8.06 -4.94 9.65
C MET A 63 6.78 -5.66 10.04
N ALA A 64 5.88 -5.87 9.07
CA ALA A 64 4.60 -6.50 9.27
C ALA A 64 4.08 -7.06 7.95
N LEU A 65 3.02 -7.87 8.02
CA LEU A 65 2.37 -8.47 6.87
C LEU A 65 0.88 -8.11 6.83
N LEU A 66 0.33 -7.88 5.63
CA LEU A 66 -1.11 -7.82 5.36
C LEU A 66 -1.48 -9.06 4.56
N VAL A 67 -2.27 -9.94 5.17
CA VAL A 67 -2.54 -11.30 4.68
C VAL A 67 -4.03 -11.63 4.74
N SER A 68 -4.49 -12.58 3.91
CA SER A 68 -5.87 -13.07 3.94
C SER A 68 -6.11 -14.23 4.91
N ARG A 69 -5.03 -14.78 5.47
CA ARG A 69 -5.04 -15.85 6.48
C ARG A 69 -3.85 -15.67 7.41
N HIS A 70 -4.01 -16.04 8.68
CA HIS A 70 -2.88 -16.07 9.61
C HIS A 70 -1.84 -17.10 9.14
N LEU A 71 -0.57 -16.71 9.18
CA LEU A 71 0.57 -17.55 8.82
C LEU A 71 1.51 -17.71 10.03
N PRO A 72 2.23 -18.84 10.15
CA PRO A 72 3.20 -19.06 11.22
C PRO A 72 4.53 -18.32 10.97
N VAL A 73 4.46 -17.03 10.61
CA VAL A 73 5.62 -16.16 10.37
C VAL A 73 5.83 -15.26 11.59
N ALA A 74 7.07 -15.14 12.06
CA ALA A 74 7.45 -14.35 13.24
C ALA A 74 7.45 -12.83 12.96
N LEU A 75 6.31 -12.31 12.46
CA LEU A 75 6.02 -10.89 12.29
C LEU A 75 4.58 -10.59 12.70
N PRO A 76 4.28 -9.36 13.14
CA PRO A 76 2.91 -8.88 13.25
C PRO A 76 2.16 -8.99 11.92
N GLN A 77 0.89 -9.37 11.98
CA GLN A 77 0.03 -9.59 10.82
C GLN A 77 -1.28 -8.85 10.98
N VAL A 78 -1.69 -8.13 9.94
CA VAL A 78 -3.06 -7.67 9.78
C VAL A 78 -3.75 -8.69 8.88
N VAL A 79 -4.70 -9.43 9.45
CA VAL A 79 -5.45 -10.46 8.75
C VAL A 79 -6.77 -9.86 8.26
N VAL A 80 -7.01 -9.89 6.95
CA VAL A 80 -8.21 -9.34 6.29
C VAL A 80 -8.93 -10.43 5.49
N ALA A 81 -10.18 -10.21 5.12
CA ALA A 81 -10.90 -11.16 4.26
C ALA A 81 -10.33 -11.22 2.84
N ASP A 82 -9.93 -10.07 2.27
CA ASP A 82 -9.39 -9.96 0.91
C ASP A 82 -8.30 -8.88 0.85
N THR A 83 -7.08 -9.29 0.50
CA THR A 83 -5.91 -8.42 0.40
C THR A 83 -5.95 -7.46 -0.78
N HIS A 84 -6.65 -7.79 -1.88
CA HIS A 84 -6.85 -6.86 -3.01
C HIS A 84 -7.80 -5.74 -2.62
N ALA A 85 -8.93 -6.09 -2.00
CA ALA A 85 -9.87 -5.10 -1.48
C ALA A 85 -9.20 -4.19 -0.44
N ALA A 86 -8.43 -4.79 0.47
CA ALA A 86 -7.68 -4.06 1.49
C ALA A 86 -6.64 -3.10 0.89
N LEU A 87 -5.92 -3.50 -0.17
CA LEU A 87 -5.00 -2.60 -0.89
C LEU A 87 -5.75 -1.39 -1.49
N GLY A 88 -6.90 -1.62 -2.10
CA GLY A 88 -7.76 -0.55 -2.63
C GLY A 88 -8.26 0.40 -1.54
N GLN A 89 -8.73 -0.14 -0.41
CA GLN A 89 -9.18 0.62 0.75
C GLN A 89 -8.06 1.45 1.37
N LEU A 90 -6.87 0.86 1.53
CA LEU A 90 -5.68 1.56 1.99
C LEU A 90 -5.34 2.74 1.07
N GLY A 91 -5.34 2.53 -0.25
CA GLY A 91 -5.10 3.58 -1.23
C GLY A 91 -6.14 4.71 -1.14
N ALA A 92 -7.42 4.37 -0.98
CA ALA A 92 -8.49 5.35 -0.80
C ALA A 92 -8.34 6.15 0.49
N TRP A 93 -8.03 5.48 1.60
CA TRP A 93 -7.79 6.11 2.89
C TRP A 93 -6.59 7.07 2.84
N VAL A 94 -5.44 6.62 2.30
CA VAL A 94 -4.25 7.49 2.16
C VAL A 94 -4.58 8.73 1.33
N LYS A 95 -5.29 8.56 0.21
CA LYS A 95 -5.70 9.70 -0.63
C LYS A 95 -6.58 10.68 0.15
N ALA A 96 -7.60 10.19 0.86
CA ALA A 96 -8.52 11.02 1.63
C ALA A 96 -7.76 11.82 2.71
N THR A 97 -6.91 11.14 3.49
CA THR A 97 -6.10 11.77 4.55
C THR A 97 -5.18 12.85 3.99
N LEU A 98 -4.47 12.59 2.90
CA LEU A 98 -3.59 13.61 2.30
C LEU A 98 -4.38 14.76 1.66
N SER A 99 -5.54 14.50 1.07
CA SER A 99 -6.43 15.54 0.54
C SER A 99 -6.91 16.48 1.64
N GLU A 100 -7.29 15.94 2.81
CA GLU A 100 -7.71 16.73 3.96
C GLU A 100 -6.56 17.54 4.57
N GLN A 101 -5.38 16.92 4.76
CA GLN A 101 -4.23 17.57 5.40
C GLN A 101 -3.53 18.62 4.52
N HIS A 102 -3.57 18.45 3.20
CA HIS A 102 -2.74 19.24 2.28
C HIS A 102 -3.52 19.87 1.13
N GLY A 103 -4.85 19.73 1.07
CA GLY A 103 -5.67 20.29 0.00
C GLY A 103 -5.31 19.72 -1.38
N LEU A 104 -5.00 18.41 -1.47
CA LEU A 104 -4.58 17.79 -2.73
C LEU A 104 -5.69 17.79 -3.79
N THR A 105 -5.41 18.41 -4.93
CA THR A 105 -6.21 18.24 -6.16
C THR A 105 -5.78 16.97 -6.88
N THR A 106 -6.72 16.03 -7.09
CA THR A 106 -6.47 14.77 -7.81
C THR A 106 -7.09 14.82 -9.20
N LEU A 107 -6.31 14.45 -10.22
CA LEU A 107 -6.76 14.29 -11.61
C LEU A 107 -6.67 12.81 -12.01
N ALA A 108 -7.69 12.29 -12.67
CA ALA A 108 -7.70 10.94 -13.25
C ALA A 108 -7.90 11.03 -14.76
N LEU A 109 -7.08 10.29 -15.52
CA LEU A 109 -7.11 10.26 -16.98
C LEU A 109 -7.44 8.83 -17.45
N THR A 110 -8.41 8.71 -18.35
CA THR A 110 -8.80 7.44 -18.99
C THR A 110 -8.94 7.63 -20.50
N GLY A 111 -9.03 6.53 -21.26
CA GLY A 111 -9.14 6.53 -22.72
C GLY A 111 -8.38 5.38 -23.36
N SER A 112 -8.70 5.02 -24.61
CA SER A 112 -8.07 3.89 -25.30
C SER A 112 -6.58 4.15 -25.59
N CYS A 113 -6.25 5.36 -26.07
CA CYS A 113 -4.89 5.77 -26.44
C CYS A 113 -4.52 7.10 -25.78
N GLY A 114 -3.21 7.38 -25.64
CA GLY A 114 -2.71 8.70 -25.24
C GLY A 114 -2.72 9.00 -23.72
N LYS A 115 -3.25 8.13 -22.86
CA LYS A 115 -3.30 8.32 -21.39
C LYS A 115 -1.94 8.74 -20.80
N THR A 116 -0.87 8.00 -21.13
CA THR A 116 0.49 8.28 -20.65
C THR A 116 1.00 9.62 -21.17
N THR A 117 0.83 9.89 -22.46
CA THR A 117 1.24 11.16 -23.08
C THR A 117 0.53 12.35 -22.44
N VAL A 118 -0.79 12.27 -22.26
CA VAL A 118 -1.59 13.32 -21.63
C VAL A 118 -1.22 13.48 -20.14
N LYS A 119 -0.96 12.38 -19.42
CA LYS A 119 -0.44 12.42 -18.02
C LYS A 119 0.84 13.25 -17.94
N GLU A 120 1.79 13.01 -18.85
CA GLU A 120 3.06 13.76 -18.87
C GLU A 120 2.87 15.22 -19.26
N MET A 121 2.00 15.51 -20.24
CA MET A 121 1.67 16.89 -20.65
C MET A 121 1.03 17.69 -19.51
N VAL A 122 0.00 17.14 -18.85
CA VAL A 122 -0.65 17.78 -17.69
C VAL A 122 0.39 18.09 -16.62
N ALA A 123 1.26 17.13 -16.34
CA ALA A 123 2.24 17.27 -15.29
C ALA A 123 3.43 18.19 -15.67
N ALA A 124 3.61 18.53 -16.96
CA ALA A 124 4.52 19.58 -17.42
C ALA A 124 3.90 20.98 -17.34
N ILE A 125 2.57 21.09 -17.47
CA ILE A 125 1.81 22.34 -17.35
C ILE A 125 1.68 22.77 -15.88
N LEU A 126 1.54 21.81 -14.95
CA LEU A 126 1.43 22.11 -13.53
C LEU A 126 2.68 22.84 -13.01
N PRO A 127 2.51 23.91 -12.20
CA PRO A 127 3.62 24.76 -11.78
C PRO A 127 4.66 23.96 -10.99
N LYS A 128 5.95 24.18 -11.23
CA LYS A 128 7.08 23.47 -10.57
C LYS A 128 7.07 23.54 -9.03
N LYS A 129 6.38 24.53 -8.44
CA LYS A 129 6.20 24.65 -6.98
C LYS A 129 5.12 23.72 -6.41
N ALA A 130 4.25 23.15 -7.25
CA ALA A 130 3.32 22.11 -6.84
C ALA A 130 4.08 20.78 -6.76
N ARG A 131 4.13 20.16 -5.58
CA ARG A 131 4.63 18.79 -5.44
C ARG A 131 3.69 17.84 -6.20
N SER A 132 4.07 17.45 -7.42
CA SER A 132 3.29 16.51 -8.23
C SER A 132 3.71 15.06 -7.91
N TRP A 133 2.75 14.20 -7.57
CA TRP A 133 2.96 12.76 -7.43
C TRP A 133 2.57 12.06 -8.74
N ARG A 134 3.36 11.09 -9.18
CA ARG A 134 3.15 10.34 -10.43
C ARG A 134 3.25 8.85 -10.14
N GLN A 135 2.29 8.06 -10.60
CA GLN A 135 2.48 6.61 -10.69
C GLN A 135 3.43 6.34 -11.87
N ARG A 136 4.54 5.64 -11.58
CA ARG A 136 5.49 5.14 -12.58
C ARG A 136 4.89 3.97 -13.32
#